data_AF-A0AAW4BHQ3-F1
#
_entry.id   AF-A0AAW4BHQ3-F1
#
_cell.length_a   1.000
_cell.length_b   1.000
_cell.length_c   1.000
_cell.angle_alpha   90.00
_cell.angle_beta   90.00
_cell.angle_gamma   90.00
#
_symmetry.space_group_name_H-M   'P 1'
#
loop_
_entity.id
_entity.type
_entity.pdbx_description
1 polymer ?
#
loop_
_entity_poly.entity_id
_entity_poly.type
_entity_poly.pdbx_seq_one_letter_code
_entity_poly.pdbx_strand_id
1 'polypeptide(L)'
;WYTNGGKLASLRDLKVDTKIQQALEEINAESTANKIFKQWHSDEKLSGSHGQAIMKMRGDVPTIYSSWDVIYRAVKKGKLTLHGTSHSYCKNGYNCDMDGVLMPQFCVDCGSGSSIIDEQQAKWWQRKHRSLTTYMAYGDD
;
A
#
# COMPACT_ATOMS: atom_id res chain seq x y z
N TRP A 1 -24.14 17.78 16.74
CA TRP A 1 -23.09 17.09 17.51
C TRP A 1 -22.84 15.67 17.00
N TYR A 2 -23.87 14.85 16.68
CA TYR A 2 -23.71 13.51 16.08
C TYR A 2 -24.10 13.41 14.59
N THR A 3 -23.84 14.44 13.79
CA THR A 3 -24.10 14.42 12.34
C THR A 3 -22.84 14.82 11.57
N ASN A 4 -22.87 14.74 10.24
CA ASN A 4 -21.73 15.02 9.34
C ASN A 4 -20.94 16.30 9.67
N GLY A 5 -21.58 17.33 10.25
CA GLY A 5 -20.90 18.54 10.74
C GLY A 5 -19.97 18.32 11.94
N GLY A 6 -20.27 17.37 12.82
CA GLY A 6 -19.38 16.97 13.93
C GLY A 6 -18.13 16.24 13.42
N LYS A 7 -18.27 15.34 12.45
CA LYS A 7 -17.12 14.73 11.76
C LYS A 7 -16.28 15.78 11.06
N LEU A 8 -16.90 16.73 10.37
CA LEU A 8 -16.20 17.83 9.69
C LEU A 8 -15.45 18.74 10.68
N ALA A 9 -16.05 19.03 11.83
CA ALA A 9 -15.42 19.81 12.89
C ALA A 9 -14.23 19.07 13.51
N SER A 10 -14.36 17.78 13.85
CA SER A 10 -13.23 16.96 14.33
C SER A 10 -12.11 16.87 13.28
N LEU A 11 -12.45 16.74 12.01
CA LEU A 11 -11.47 16.68 10.91
C LEU A 11 -10.78 18.04 10.69
N ARG A 12 -11.49 19.15 10.96
CA ARG A 12 -10.91 20.51 10.99
C ARG A 12 -10.00 20.70 12.18
N ASP A 13 -10.40 20.28 13.39
CA ASP A 13 -9.57 20.39 14.59
C ASP A 13 -8.28 19.57 14.45
N LEU A 14 -8.37 18.35 13.90
CA LEU A 14 -7.19 17.54 13.53
C LEU A 14 -6.32 18.22 12.45
N LYS A 15 -6.92 19.04 11.58
CA LYS A 15 -6.20 19.82 10.55
C LYS A 15 -5.61 21.12 11.07
N VAL A 16 -6.02 21.61 12.24
CA VAL A 16 -5.55 22.86 12.83
C VAL A 16 -4.50 22.59 13.92
N ASP A 17 -4.58 21.44 14.60
CA ASP A 17 -3.60 21.03 15.59
C ASP A 17 -2.29 20.57 14.94
N THR A 18 -1.28 21.43 15.03
CA THR A 18 0.06 21.20 14.45
C THR A 18 0.82 20.06 15.14
N LYS A 19 0.57 19.78 16.42
CA LYS A 19 1.22 18.66 17.13
C LYS A 19 0.65 17.33 16.65
N ILE A 20 -0.67 17.26 16.46
CA ILE A 20 -1.31 16.06 15.90
C ILE A 20 -0.87 15.83 14.46
N GLN A 21 -0.76 16.88 13.64
CA GLN A 21 -0.23 16.76 12.29
C GLN A 21 1.20 16.22 12.27
N GLN A 22 2.09 16.77 13.08
CA GLN A 22 3.46 16.30 13.18
C GLN A 22 3.54 14.82 13.62
N ALA A 23 2.74 14.45 14.62
CA ALA A 23 2.67 13.06 15.07
C ALA A 23 2.13 12.12 13.98
N LEU A 24 1.10 12.54 13.23
CA LEU A 24 0.57 11.76 12.10
C LEU A 24 1.59 11.62 10.97
N GLU A 25 2.35 12.66 10.65
CA GLU A 25 3.40 12.62 9.64
C GLU A 25 4.55 11.70 10.07
N GLU A 26 4.92 11.71 11.35
CA GLU A 26 5.92 10.79 11.92
C GLU A 26 5.45 9.35 11.86
N ILE A 27 4.25 9.06 12.35
CA ILE A 27 3.66 7.72 12.31
C ILE A 27 3.54 7.22 10.86
N ASN A 28 3.15 8.09 9.93
CA ASN A 28 3.03 7.71 8.52
C ASN A 28 4.40 7.40 7.91
N ALA A 29 5.43 8.20 8.22
CA ALA A 29 6.79 7.96 7.77
C ALA A 29 7.36 6.66 8.35
N GLU A 30 7.14 6.39 9.64
CA GLU A 30 7.56 5.17 10.32
C GLU A 30 6.86 3.94 9.74
N SER A 31 5.53 4.00 9.61
CA SER A 31 4.72 2.93 9.01
C SER A 31 5.18 2.60 7.59
N THR A 32 5.42 3.63 6.78
CA THR A 32 5.96 3.49 5.42
C THR A 32 7.34 2.86 5.42
N ALA A 33 8.25 3.33 6.28
CA ALA A 33 9.60 2.79 6.39
C ALA A 33 9.59 1.32 6.85
N ASN A 34 8.77 0.99 7.85
CA ASN A 34 8.57 -0.38 8.31
C ASN A 34 8.09 -1.29 7.19
N LYS A 35 7.13 -0.82 6.38
CA LYS A 35 6.61 -1.60 5.26
C LYS A 35 7.66 -1.85 4.19
N ILE A 36 8.39 -0.82 3.77
CA ILE A 36 9.48 -0.95 2.78
C ILE A 36 10.57 -1.85 3.34
N PHE A 37 10.99 -1.65 4.59
CA PHE A 37 12.00 -2.48 5.23
C PHE A 37 11.59 -3.96 5.22
N LYS A 38 10.36 -4.27 5.61
CA LYS A 38 9.83 -5.64 5.53
C LYS A 38 9.86 -6.19 4.10
N GLN A 39 9.49 -5.40 3.09
CA GLN A 39 9.53 -5.83 1.69
C GLN A 39 10.94 -6.20 1.22
N TRP A 40 11.99 -5.59 1.75
CA TRP A 40 13.37 -5.86 1.36
C TRP A 40 14.09 -6.90 2.23
N HIS A 41 13.77 -6.95 3.53
CA HIS A 41 14.53 -7.72 4.54
C HIS A 41 13.78 -8.93 5.10
N SER A 42 12.59 -9.26 4.59
CA SER A 42 11.88 -10.48 4.97
C SER A 42 11.94 -11.54 3.88
N ASP A 43 11.66 -12.79 4.25
CA ASP A 43 11.49 -13.90 3.32
C ASP A 43 10.08 -13.96 2.69
N GLU A 44 9.23 -12.97 2.97
CA GLU A 44 7.85 -12.93 2.46
C GLU A 44 7.85 -12.85 0.94
N LYS A 45 7.05 -13.69 0.29
CA LYS A 45 6.91 -13.69 -1.16
C LYS A 45 6.14 -12.46 -1.61
N LEU A 46 6.74 -11.67 -2.50
CA LEU A 46 6.10 -10.52 -3.11
C LEU A 46 5.65 -10.84 -4.54
N SER A 47 4.43 -10.41 -4.87
CA SER A 47 3.83 -10.47 -6.20
C SER A 47 3.70 -9.07 -6.80
N GLY A 48 3.24 -8.97 -8.04
CA GLY A 48 3.26 -7.72 -8.82
C GLY A 48 4.62 -7.48 -9.49
N SER A 49 4.65 -6.63 -10.50
CA SER A 49 5.86 -6.46 -11.33
C SER A 49 7.07 -5.97 -10.51
N HIS A 50 6.86 -5.02 -9.60
CA HIS A 50 7.92 -4.47 -8.74
C HIS A 50 8.20 -5.39 -7.56
N GLY A 51 7.18 -6.09 -7.04
CA GLY A 51 7.38 -7.14 -6.04
C GLY A 51 8.32 -8.24 -6.54
N GLN A 52 8.10 -8.74 -7.76
CA GLN A 52 9.00 -9.71 -8.40
C GLN A 52 10.41 -9.15 -8.63
N ALA A 53 10.54 -7.87 -8.98
CA ALA A 53 11.84 -7.21 -9.10
C ALA A 53 12.57 -7.16 -7.75
N ILE A 54 11.87 -6.82 -6.66
CA ILE A 54 12.42 -6.86 -5.30
C ILE A 54 12.90 -8.28 -4.98
N MET A 55 12.09 -9.30 -5.23
CA MET A 55 12.47 -10.71 -4.98
C MET A 55 13.80 -11.08 -5.67
N LYS A 56 14.05 -10.59 -6.89
CA LYS A 56 15.31 -10.81 -7.63
C LYS A 56 16.49 -10.04 -7.03
N MET A 57 16.24 -8.87 -6.47
CA MET A 57 17.26 -7.99 -5.90
C MET A 57 17.57 -8.26 -4.43
N ARG A 58 16.79 -9.07 -3.70
CA ARG A 58 17.07 -9.37 -2.27
C ARG A 58 18.44 -10.04 -2.03
N GLY A 59 19.03 -10.68 -3.05
CA GLY A 59 20.39 -11.20 -2.97
C GLY A 59 21.49 -10.14 -3.03
N ASP A 60 21.18 -8.95 -3.55
CA ASP A 60 22.09 -7.81 -3.66
C ASP A 60 21.31 -6.52 -3.35
N VAL A 61 21.05 -6.30 -2.06
CA VAL A 61 20.16 -5.23 -1.59
C VAL A 61 20.79 -3.86 -1.90
N PRO A 62 20.13 -3.00 -2.69
CA PRO A 62 20.65 -1.66 -3.00
C PRO A 62 20.86 -0.81 -1.73
N THR A 63 21.86 0.06 -1.74
CA THR A 63 22.22 0.89 -0.56
C THR A 63 21.05 1.70 -0.01
N ILE A 64 20.13 2.17 -0.86
CA ILE A 64 18.95 2.93 -0.40
C ILE A 64 17.99 2.09 0.47
N TYR A 65 18.09 0.76 0.41
CA TYR A 65 17.30 -0.19 1.18
C TYR A 65 18.13 -0.91 2.25
N SER A 66 19.39 -0.52 2.50
CA SER A 66 20.32 -1.32 3.30
C SER A 66 19.93 -1.46 4.77
N SER A 67 19.31 -0.44 5.37
CA SER A 67 18.88 -0.46 6.77
C SER A 67 17.61 0.36 6.98
N TRP A 68 16.93 0.10 8.09
CA TRP A 68 15.72 0.83 8.47
C TRP A 68 15.96 2.35 8.54
N ASP A 69 17.06 2.79 9.16
CA ASP A 69 17.39 4.22 9.28
C ASP A 69 17.66 4.91 7.94
N VAL A 70 18.23 4.20 6.97
CA VAL A 70 18.44 4.73 5.61
C VAL A 70 17.09 4.90 4.92
N ILE A 71 16.22 3.90 5.02
CA ILE A 71 14.87 3.94 4.46
C ILE A 71 14.05 5.05 5.10
N TYR A 72 14.00 5.13 6.44
CA TYR A 72 13.25 6.13 7.17
C TYR A 72 13.68 7.56 6.79
N ARG A 73 14.98 7.82 6.72
CA ARG A 73 15.50 9.12 6.25
C ARG A 73 15.14 9.40 4.79
N ALA A 74 15.12 8.39 3.93
CA ALA A 74 14.71 8.56 2.54
C ALA A 74 13.20 8.83 2.40
N VAL A 75 12.38 8.20 3.24
CA VAL A 75 10.92 8.44 3.33
C VAL A 75 10.63 9.86 3.82
N LYS A 76 11.25 10.30 4.94
CA LYS A 76 11.11 11.67 5.45
C LYS A 76 11.53 12.74 4.43
N LYS A 77 12.50 12.42 3.56
CA LYS A 77 12.95 13.31 2.46
C LYS A 77 12.10 13.20 1.19
N GLY A 78 11.06 12.37 1.16
CA GLY A 78 10.23 12.11 -0.02
C GLY A 78 10.93 11.38 -1.16
N LYS A 79 12.14 10.83 -0.92
CA LYS A 79 12.90 10.05 -1.93
C LYS A 79 12.37 8.64 -2.10
N LEU A 80 11.74 8.10 -1.07
CA LEU A 80 10.99 6.86 -1.10
C LEU A 80 9.55 7.16 -0.73
N THR A 81 8.61 6.75 -1.58
CA THR A 81 7.19 6.80 -1.31
C THR A 81 6.60 5.41 -1.51
N LEU A 82 5.54 5.13 -0.75
CA LEU A 82 4.78 3.90 -0.87
C LEU A 82 3.30 4.25 -0.72
N HIS A 83 2.56 4.15 -1.81
CA HIS A 83 1.13 4.38 -1.81
C HIS A 83 0.40 3.05 -1.67
N GLY A 84 -0.33 2.89 -0.56
CA GLY A 84 -1.19 1.73 -0.36
C GLY A 84 -2.47 1.85 -1.17
N THR A 85 -2.83 0.77 -1.85
CA THR A 85 -4.10 0.59 -2.55
C THR A 85 -4.90 -0.52 -1.86
N SER A 86 -6.14 -0.76 -2.28
CA SER A 86 -6.96 -1.84 -1.74
C SER A 86 -6.39 -3.24 -1.97
N HIS A 87 -5.52 -3.41 -2.98
CA HIS A 87 -5.03 -4.72 -3.43
C HIS A 87 -3.50 -4.84 -3.45
N SER A 88 -2.77 -3.73 -3.37
CA SER A 88 -1.32 -3.67 -3.57
C SER A 88 -0.71 -2.43 -2.92
N TYR A 89 0.61 -2.32 -3.01
CA TYR A 89 1.35 -1.07 -2.80
C TYR A 89 1.97 -0.62 -4.12
N CYS A 90 2.17 0.68 -4.27
CA CYS A 90 2.77 1.25 -5.45
C CYS A 90 3.83 2.31 -5.13
N LYS A 91 4.95 2.22 -5.84
CA LYS A 91 6.14 3.08 -5.64
C LYS A 91 6.16 4.31 -6.57
N ASN A 92 5.27 4.39 -7.55
CA ASN A 92 5.27 5.44 -8.57
C ASN A 92 4.51 6.73 -8.16
N GLY A 93 4.37 7.00 -6.86
CA GLY A 93 3.68 8.22 -6.42
C GLY A 93 2.21 8.23 -6.84
N TYR A 94 1.79 9.31 -7.53
CA TYR A 94 0.43 9.48 -8.07
C TYR A 94 0.18 8.72 -9.39
N ASN A 95 1.22 8.17 -10.03
CA ASN A 95 1.09 7.39 -11.28
C ASN A 95 0.74 5.92 -11.01
N CYS A 96 0.05 5.66 -9.92
CA CYS A 96 -0.47 4.36 -9.55
C CYS A 96 -1.92 4.33 -10.01
N ASP A 97 -2.11 3.89 -11.24
CA ASP A 97 -3.45 3.76 -11.81
C ASP A 97 -4.25 2.76 -10.97
N MET A 98 -5.44 3.20 -10.55
CA MET A 98 -6.37 2.44 -9.72
C MET A 98 -7.53 1.90 -10.56
N ASP A 99 -7.52 2.11 -11.87
CA ASP A 99 -8.55 1.61 -12.77
C ASP A 99 -8.61 0.07 -12.70
N GLY A 100 -9.79 -0.43 -12.36
CA GLY A 100 -10.04 -1.87 -12.10
C GLY A 100 -9.91 -2.32 -10.64
N VAL A 101 -9.26 -1.56 -9.75
CA VAL A 101 -9.04 -1.93 -8.33
C VAL A 101 -10.33 -1.90 -7.49
N LEU A 102 -11.34 -1.16 -7.97
CA LEU A 102 -12.59 -0.96 -7.25
C LEU A 102 -13.51 -2.18 -7.24
N MET A 103 -13.27 -3.17 -8.12
CA MET A 103 -14.19 -4.29 -8.36
C MET A 103 -13.43 -5.63 -8.34
N PRO A 104 -13.26 -6.26 -7.16
CA PRO A 104 -12.47 -7.48 -7.04
C PRO A 104 -13.01 -8.69 -7.80
N GLN A 105 -14.23 -8.62 -8.34
CA GLN A 105 -14.78 -9.60 -9.29
C GLN A 105 -14.05 -9.64 -10.63
N PHE A 106 -13.38 -8.55 -11.01
CA PHE A 106 -12.62 -8.45 -12.24
C PHE A 106 -11.14 -8.63 -11.93
N CYS A 107 -10.45 -9.34 -12.81
CA CYS A 107 -9.00 -9.44 -12.72
C CYS A 107 -8.39 -8.06 -13.01
N VAL A 108 -7.47 -7.64 -12.15
CA VAL A 108 -6.67 -6.43 -12.35
C VAL A 108 -5.34 -6.87 -12.96
N ASP A 109 -4.90 -6.15 -14.00
CA ASP A 109 -3.57 -6.37 -14.55
C ASP A 109 -2.51 -5.97 -13.52
N CYS A 110 -1.75 -6.94 -13.05
CA CYS A 110 -0.65 -6.72 -12.11
C CYS A 110 0.70 -6.52 -12.82
N GLY A 111 0.73 -6.61 -14.15
CA GLY A 111 1.92 -6.51 -15.00
C GLY A 111 2.28 -5.08 -15.38
N SER A 112 1.31 -4.18 -15.44
CA SER A 112 1.54 -2.75 -15.68
C SER A 112 1.80 -2.00 -14.36
N GLY A 113 2.94 -1.32 -14.28
CA GLY A 113 3.24 -0.39 -13.19
C GLY A 113 3.90 -0.99 -11.94
N SER A 114 4.39 -0.10 -11.07
CA SER A 114 5.27 -0.38 -9.91
C SER A 114 4.56 -1.05 -8.72
N SER A 115 3.77 -2.10 -8.98
CA SER A 115 2.95 -2.82 -8.00
C SER A 115 3.78 -3.79 -7.15
N ILE A 116 3.48 -3.81 -5.86
CA ILE A 116 4.03 -4.72 -4.87
C ILE A 116 2.86 -5.29 -4.07
N ILE A 117 2.61 -6.59 -4.20
CA ILE A 117 1.52 -7.27 -3.52
C ILE A 117 2.15 -8.22 -2.51
N ASP A 118 1.83 -8.04 -1.23
CA ASP A 118 2.31 -8.93 -0.18
C ASP A 118 1.45 -10.19 -0.08
N GLU A 119 1.88 -11.17 0.72
CA GLU A 119 1.20 -12.47 0.78
C GLU A 119 -0.21 -12.35 1.37
N GLN A 120 -0.38 -11.47 2.36
CA GLN A 120 -1.66 -11.26 3.02
C GLN A 120 -2.68 -10.62 2.06
N GLN A 121 -2.26 -9.60 1.33
CA GLN A 121 -3.04 -8.92 0.30
C GLN A 121 -3.40 -9.89 -0.84
N ALA A 122 -2.44 -10.69 -1.31
CA ALA A 122 -2.70 -11.70 -2.34
C ALA A 122 -3.77 -12.70 -1.87
N LYS A 123 -3.63 -13.26 -0.66
CA LYS A 123 -4.62 -14.20 -0.09
C LYS A 123 -5.99 -13.55 0.14
N TRP A 124 -6.01 -12.30 0.57
CA TRP A 124 -7.28 -11.56 0.73
C TRP A 124 -7.96 -11.35 -0.63
N TRP A 125 -7.21 -10.88 -1.62
CA TRP A 125 -7.71 -10.62 -2.97
C TRP A 125 -8.26 -11.89 -3.61
N GLN A 126 -7.52 -13.00 -3.55
CA GLN A 126 -7.95 -14.29 -4.10
C GLN A 126 -9.26 -14.79 -3.48
N ARG A 127 -9.40 -14.67 -2.14
CA ARG A 127 -10.64 -15.06 -1.45
C ARG A 127 -11.80 -14.17 -1.85
N LYS A 128 -11.58 -12.85 -1.91
CA LYS A 128 -12.63 -11.89 -2.24
C LYS A 128 -13.07 -12.02 -3.70
N HIS A 129 -12.14 -12.16 -4.63
CA HIS A 129 -12.39 -12.43 -6.04
C HIS A 129 -13.24 -13.69 -6.20
N ARG A 130 -12.79 -14.83 -5.65
CA ARG A 130 -13.53 -16.10 -5.73
C ARG A 130 -14.97 -15.96 -5.20
N SER A 131 -15.14 -15.34 -4.04
CA SER A 131 -16.47 -15.13 -3.44
C SER A 131 -17.39 -14.32 -4.35
N LEU A 132 -16.89 -13.26 -4.98
CA LEU A 132 -17.68 -12.39 -5.84
C LEU A 132 -17.97 -13.03 -7.21
N THR A 133 -16.99 -13.72 -7.80
CA THR A 133 -17.20 -14.44 -9.06
C THR A 133 -18.19 -15.60 -8.89
N THR A 134 -18.12 -16.32 -7.76
CA THR A 134 -19.13 -17.32 -7.41
C THR A 134 -20.50 -16.68 -7.27
N TYR A 135 -20.61 -15.58 -6.53
CA TYR A 135 -21.89 -14.86 -6.41
C TYR A 135 -22.46 -14.44 -7.77
N MET A 136 -21.64 -13.94 -8.71
CA MET A 136 -22.11 -13.56 -10.05
C MET A 136 -22.52 -14.75 -10.90
N ALA A 137 -21.84 -15.89 -10.76
CA ALA A 137 -22.16 -17.09 -11.52
C ALA A 137 -23.45 -17.79 -11.05
N TYR A 138 -23.81 -17.65 -9.77
CA TYR A 138 -24.97 -18.29 -9.15
C TYR A 138 -26.06 -17.32 -8.69
N GLY A 139 -25.90 -16.02 -8.99
CA GLY A 139 -26.74 -14.93 -8.48
C GLY A 139 -27.77 -14.38 -9.46
N ASP A 140 -28.07 -15.13 -10.52
CA ASP A 140 -29.28 -14.94 -11.33
C ASP A 140 -30.36 -15.90 -10.83
N ASP A 141 -31.02 -15.55 -9.72
CA ASP A 141 -32.36 -16.01 -9.31
C ASP A 141 -33.21 -14.77 -8.96
#